data_AF-A0AAV8VIB8-F1
#
_entry.id   AF-A0AAV8VIB8-F1
#
_cell.length_a   1.000
_cell.length_b   1.000
_cell.length_c   1.000
_cell.angle_alpha   90.00
_cell.angle_beta   90.00
_cell.angle_gamma   90.00
#
_symmetry.space_group_name_H-M   'P 1'
#
loop_
_entity.id
_entity.type
_entity.pdbx_description
1 polymer ?
#
loop_
_entity_poly.entity_id
_entity_poly.type
_entity_poly.pdbx_seq_one_letter_code
_entity_poly.pdbx_strand_id
1 'polypeptide(L)' 'FYKFLLADMPFPRCLVCGSSVNDAGVDHVHRFPRKEQKSKIWQDAMGIKYIPGVSLKNYSICSVTKLGSSSSSTY' A
#
# COMPACT_ATOMS: atom_id res chain seq x y z
N PHE A 1 25.79 3.75 6.16
CA PHE A 1 25.46 4.50 4.93
C PHE A 1 24.12 4.04 4.32
N TYR A 2 22.99 4.11 5.05
CA TYR A 2 21.66 3.77 4.51
C TYR A 2 20.57 4.74 5.00
N LYS A 3 20.79 6.04 4.81
CA LYS A 3 19.86 7.09 5.29
C LYS A 3 19.27 7.96 4.17
N PHE A 4 19.52 7.64 2.90
CA PHE A 4 19.23 8.55 1.78
C PHE A 4 18.38 7.98 0.62
N LEU A 5 17.82 6.77 0.72
CA LEU A 5 17.00 6.20 -0.37
C LEU A 5 15.50 6.09 -0.06
N LEU A 6 15.00 6.79 0.95
CA LEU A 6 13.56 6.81 1.28
C LEU A 6 12.94 8.22 1.28
N ALA A 7 13.72 9.27 1.01
CA ALA A 7 13.28 10.67 1.11
C ALA A 7 13.04 11.39 -0.23
N ASP A 8 13.41 10.78 -1.36
CA ASP A 8 13.40 11.43 -2.69
C ASP A 8 12.55 10.69 -3.74
N MET A 9 11.48 10.01 -3.29
CA MET A 9 10.41 9.61 -4.19
C MET A 9 9.21 10.53 -3.98
N PRO A 10 8.89 11.42 -4.94
CA PRO A 10 7.85 12.43 -4.76
C PRO A 10 6.44 11.86 -4.59
N PHE A 11 6.26 10.54 -4.73
CA PHE A 11 4.95 9.89 -4.69
C PHE A 11 4.92 8.69 -3.74
N PRO A 12 3.94 8.62 -2.82
CA PRO A 12 3.73 7.45 -1.99
C PRO A 12 3.47 6.23 -2.89
N ARG A 13 4.27 5.17 -2.70
CA ARG A 13 4.08 3.89 -3.39
C ARG A 13 3.23 2.94 -2.55
N CYS A 14 2.48 2.10 -3.24
CA CYS A 14 1.67 1.04 -2.70
C CYS A 14 2.56 -0.04 -2.09
N LEU A 15 2.32 -0.39 -0.82
CA LEU A 15 3.07 -1.43 -0.11
C LEU A 15 2.92 -2.81 -0.77
N VAL A 16 1.76 -3.07 -1.41
CA VAL A 16 1.41 -4.39 -1.95
C VAL A 16 2.02 -4.62 -3.34
N CYS A 17 1.83 -3.69 -4.28
CA CYS A 17 2.25 -3.85 -5.68
C CYS A 17 3.36 -2.89 -6.13
N GLY A 18 3.79 -1.96 -5.27
CA GLY A 18 4.80 -0.96 -5.62
C GLY A 18 4.31 0.18 -6.52
N SER A 19 3.07 0.15 -7.00
CA SER A 19 2.49 1.19 -7.87
C SER A 19 2.31 2.53 -7.15
N SER A 20 2.39 3.60 -7.91
CA SER A 20 2.21 4.99 -7.50
C SER A 20 0.93 5.58 -8.11
N VAL A 21 0.55 6.77 -7.68
CA VAL A 21 -0.62 7.49 -8.23
C VAL A 21 -0.49 7.82 -9.72
N ASN A 22 0.73 7.78 -10.27
CA ASN A 22 0.97 8.06 -11.69
C ASN A 22 0.89 6.80 -12.57
N ASP A 23 0.74 5.61 -11.96
CA ASP A 23 0.62 4.37 -12.70
C ASP A 23 -0.80 4.18 -13.23
N ALA A 24 -0.92 3.76 -14.50
CA ALA A 24 -2.20 3.49 -15.13
C ALA A 24 -2.96 2.40 -14.35
N GLY A 25 -4.20 2.70 -13.94
CA GLY A 25 -5.05 1.79 -13.15
C GLY A 25 -4.95 1.98 -11.64
N VAL A 26 -4.14 2.92 -11.14
CA VAL A 26 -4.23 3.40 -9.75
C VAL A 26 -5.16 4.60 -9.72
N ASP A 27 -6.27 4.47 -8.99
CA ASP A 27 -7.25 5.52 -8.78
C ASP A 27 -6.76 6.50 -7.70
N HIS A 28 -6.42 5.94 -6.54
CA HIS A 28 -6.00 6.70 -5.37
C HIS A 28 -4.95 5.95 -4.56
N VAL A 29 -4.10 6.69 -3.86
CA VAL A 29 -3.14 6.11 -2.90
C VAL A 29 -3.46 6.64 -1.50
N HIS A 30 -3.87 5.74 -0.62
CA HIS A 30 -4.24 6.03 0.75
C HIS A 30 -3.10 5.67 1.71
N ARG A 31 -2.71 6.61 2.56
CA ARG A 31 -1.75 6.34 3.64
C ARG A 31 -2.39 5.51 4.74
N PHE A 32 -1.60 4.66 5.40
CA PHE A 32 -2.08 3.92 6.56
C PHE A 32 -2.55 4.87 7.67
N PRO A 33 -3.63 4.52 8.37
CA PRO A 33 -4.14 5.32 9.46
C PRO A 33 -3.15 5.37 10.63
N ARG A 34 -2.99 6.57 11.23
CA ARG A 34 -2.14 6.77 12.42
C ARG A 34 -2.69 6.11 13.68
N LYS A 35 -4.01 5.89 13.75
CA LYS A 35 -4.67 5.23 14.87
C LYS A 35 -4.37 3.73 14.80
N GLU A 36 -3.77 3.19 15.85
CA GLU A 36 -3.33 1.79 15.93
C GLU A 36 -4.46 0.81 15.62
N GLN A 37 -5.64 1.01 16.22
CA GLN A 37 -6.80 0.16 16.01
C GLN A 37 -7.25 0.12 14.54
N LYS A 38 -7.21 1.26 13.83
CA LYS A 38 -7.52 1.30 12.39
C LYS A 38 -6.42 0.67 11.56
N SER A 39 -5.16 0.85 11.96
CA SER A 39 -4.00 0.24 11.28
C SER A 39 -4.06 -1.28 11.40
N LYS A 40 -4.50 -1.81 12.55
CA LYS A 40 -4.74 -3.24 12.75
C LYS A 40 -5.80 -3.77 11.79
N ILE A 41 -6.96 -3.12 11.70
CA ILE A 41 -8.04 -3.51 10.77
C ILE A 41 -7.52 -3.56 9.32
N TRP A 42 -6.72 -2.57 8.93
CA TRP A 42 -6.10 -2.54 7.60
C TRP A 42 -5.16 -3.72 7.39
N GLN A 43 -4.24 -3.95 8.34
CA GLN A 43 -3.30 -5.07 8.30
C GLN A 43 -4.02 -6.42 8.21
N ASP A 44 -5.05 -6.62 9.04
CA ASP A 44 -5.88 -7.84 9.04
C ASP A 44 -6.56 -8.05 7.67
N ALA A 45 -7.12 -6.98 7.07
CA ALA A 45 -7.78 -7.05 5.76
C ALA A 45 -6.83 -7.41 4.60
N MET A 46 -5.54 -7.11 4.73
CA MET A 46 -4.52 -7.48 3.74
C MET A 46 -3.80 -8.81 4.06
N GLY A 47 -4.12 -9.44 5.18
CA GLY A 47 -3.37 -10.61 5.67
C GLY A 47 -1.94 -10.27 6.13
N ILE A 48 -1.67 -9.01 6.46
CA ILE A 48 -0.40 -8.59 7.08
C ILE A 48 -0.48 -8.89 8.57
N LYS A 49 0.51 -9.62 9.10
CA LYS A 49 0.59 -9.90 10.54
C LYS A 49 0.77 -8.60 11.31
N TYR A 50 -0.20 -8.26 12.15
CA TYR A 50 -0.08 -7.15 13.08
C TYR A 50 1.02 -7.43 14.12
N ILE A 51 1.98 -6.50 14.24
CA ILE A 51 3.05 -6.55 15.24
C ILE A 51 2.89 -5.32 16.16
N PRO A 52 2.63 -5.51 17.47
CA PRO A 52 2.50 -4.40 18.41
C PRO A 52 3.79 -3.57 18.45
N GLY A 53 3.65 -2.24 18.44
CA GLY A 53 4.78 -1.30 18.39
C GLY A 53 5.32 -1.02 16.97
N VAL A 54 4.97 -1.81 15.96
CA VAL A 54 5.33 -1.53 14.56
C VAL A 54 4.21 -0.74 13.89
N SER A 55 4.51 0.50 13.50
CA SER A 55 3.54 1.38 12.84
C SER A 55 3.82 1.48 11.34
N LEU A 56 2.84 1.08 10.54
CA LEU A 56 2.88 1.25 9.08
C LEU A 56 2.49 2.68 8.62
N LYS A 57 2.48 3.68 9.50
CA LYS A 57 2.02 5.06 9.23
C LYS A 57 2.71 5.78 8.06
N ASN A 58 3.91 5.33 7.68
CA ASN A 58 4.68 5.87 6.55
C ASN A 58 4.44 5.11 5.24
N TYR A 59 3.69 4.01 5.30
CA TYR A 59 3.33 3.22 4.13
C TYR A 59 1.98 3.65 3.58
N SER A 60 1.73 3.28 2.33
CA SER A 60 0.50 3.60 1.63
C SER A 60 -0.02 2.39 0.86
N ILE A 61 -1.31 2.39 0.55
CA ILE A 61 -2.00 1.37 -0.23
C ILE A 61 -2.72 2.08 -1.36
N CYS A 62 -2.60 1.51 -2.54
CA CYS A 62 -3.28 1.94 -3.74
C CYS A 62 -4.68 1.32 -3.79
N SER A 63 -5.68 2.15 -4.08
CA SER A 63 -6.95 1.73 -4.65
C SER A 63 -6.75 1.60 -6.15
N VAL A 64 -6.89 0.39 -6.67
CA VAL A 64 -6.85 0.15 -8.11
C VAL A 64 -8.26 0.26 -8.67
N THR A 65 -8.44 1.07 -9.71
CA THR A 65 -9.63 0.93 -10.55
C THR A 65 -9.50 -0.41 -11.26
N LYS A 66 -10.55 -1.24 -11.25
CA LYS A 66 -10.57 -2.48 -12.03
C LYS A 66 -10.54 -2.13 -13.53
N LEU A 67 -9.36 -1.86 -14.07
CA LEU A 67 -9.08 -1.96 -15.50
C LEU A 67 -8.91 -3.45 -15.81
N GLY A 68 -10.06 -4.13 -15.95
CA GLY A 68 -10.13 -5.51 -16.37
C GLY A 68 -9.55 -6.51 -15.37
N SER A 69 -10.41 -7.18 -14.63
CA SER A 69 -10.10 -8.53 -14.15
C SER A 69 -9.86 -9.43 -15.38
N SER A 70 -8.69 -9.39 -15.98
CA SER A 70 -8.22 -10.50 -16.81
C SER A 70 -7.72 -11.58 -15.86
N SER A 71 -8.68 -12.19 -15.15
CA SER A 71 -8.53 -13.58 -14.74
C SER A 71 -8.54 -14.40 -16.04
N SER A 72 -7.39 -14.50 -16.70
CA SER A 72 -7.16 -15.58 -17.65
C SER A 72 -6.30 -16.61 -16.92
N SER A 73 -6.95 -17.33 -16.02
CA SER A 73 -6.52 -18.65 -15.58
C SER A 73 -7.69 -19.57 -15.89
N THR A 74 -7.66 -20.13 -17.08
CA THR A 74 -8.38 -21.35 -17.40
C THR A 74 -7.38 -22.24 -18.11
N TYR A 75 -7.34 -23.48 -17.62
CA TYR A 75 -6.37 -24.53 -17.86
C TYR A 75 -6.03 -24.77 -19.34
#